data_AF-Q9AKD2-F1
#
_entry.id   AF-Q9AKD2-F1
#
_cell.length_a   1.000
_cell.length_b   1.000
_cell.length_c   1.000
_cell.angle_alpha   90.00
_cell.angle_beta   90.00
_cell.angle_gamma   90.00
#
_symmetry.space_group_name_H-M   'P 1'
#
loop_
_entity.id
_entity.type
_entity.pdbx_description
1 polymer ?
#
loop_
_entity_poly.entity_id
_entity_poly.type
_entity_poly.pdbx_seq_one_letter_code
_entity_poly.pdbx_strand_id
1 'polypeptide(L)'
;MSTNQIPLTDQGDNYVNVWSYVAQDLYNHYGETLYNSWFSKVNFIESSLNTVILCAPTNFIRDWIKSKYAMVILQLFQHYNNAIKSIEIITKEVPGTTQTVIELPTKTFSNISNSALNSENTISTLDLRFTFDNFVVGAPNELAYAAARAVAESSGAVFESNPLFLYGGVGLGKTHLMHAIGWYIKQNNPSRKVIYMSAEKFMYQFVKALRNKEVILFKEKFRSVDVLMIDDIQFICGKDSTQEEFFHTFNTLID
;
A
#
# COMPACT_ATOMS: atom_id res chain seq x y z
N MET A 1 -6.27 37.88 -9.50
CA MET A 1 -5.63 37.48 -10.77
C MET A 1 -4.25 38.09 -10.79
N SER A 2 -3.23 37.31 -10.47
CA SER A 2 -1.83 37.71 -10.63
C SER A 2 -1.10 36.53 -11.25
N THR A 3 -0.88 36.62 -12.55
CA THR A 3 -0.11 35.67 -13.37
C THR A 3 1.37 35.85 -13.04
N ASN A 4 1.93 34.97 -12.20
CA ASN A 4 3.37 34.83 -12.06
C ASN A 4 3.90 33.98 -13.22
N GLN A 5 4.14 34.62 -14.37
CA GLN A 5 4.92 34.00 -15.43
C GLN A 5 6.41 34.09 -15.08
N ILE A 6 7.06 32.93 -15.02
CA ILE A 6 8.49 32.77 -14.76
C ILE A 6 9.27 33.17 -16.04
N PRO A 7 10.38 33.93 -15.96
CA PRO A 7 11.19 34.26 -17.13
C PRO A 7 11.88 33.00 -17.68
N LEU A 8 11.80 32.81 -18.99
CA LEU A 8 12.45 31.71 -19.71
C LEU A 8 13.95 31.99 -19.85
N THR A 9 14.78 31.44 -18.96
CA THR A 9 16.24 31.31 -19.18
C THR A 9 16.74 29.96 -18.65
N ASP A 10 17.42 29.24 -19.55
CA ASP A 10 18.10 27.93 -19.46
C ASP A 10 17.33 26.69 -18.97
N GLN A 11 17.35 25.65 -19.81
CA GLN A 11 16.33 24.59 -19.85
C GLN A 11 16.45 23.47 -18.78
N GLY A 12 17.41 23.53 -17.87
CA GLY A 12 17.58 22.53 -16.79
C GLY A 12 17.06 22.99 -15.43
N ASP A 13 17.39 24.23 -15.03
CA ASP A 13 17.14 24.72 -13.66
C ASP A 13 15.70 25.20 -13.43
N ASN A 14 14.96 25.51 -14.49
CA ASN A 14 13.59 26.02 -14.39
C ASN A 14 12.60 24.93 -13.90
N TYR A 15 12.79 23.67 -14.29
CA TYR A 15 11.84 22.60 -13.98
C TYR A 15 11.89 22.10 -12.53
N VAL A 16 13.05 22.19 -11.87
CA VAL A 16 13.20 21.90 -10.44
C VAL A 16 12.41 22.91 -9.60
N ASN A 17 12.44 24.19 -10.00
CA ASN A 17 11.65 25.24 -9.37
C ASN A 17 10.14 25.04 -9.64
N VAL A 18 9.77 24.69 -10.87
CA VAL A 18 8.37 24.36 -11.21
C VAL A 18 7.85 23.18 -10.39
N TRP A 19 8.64 22.11 -10.18
CA TRP A 19 8.24 21.01 -9.31
C TRP A 19 7.99 21.47 -7.88
N SER A 20 8.84 22.35 -7.34
CA SER A 20 8.65 22.89 -5.97
C SER A 20 7.31 23.62 -5.83
N TYR A 21 6.88 24.39 -6.84
CA TYR A 21 5.57 25.04 -6.85
C TYR A 21 4.42 24.04 -7.00
N VAL A 22 4.53 23.09 -7.93
CA VAL A 22 3.54 22.01 -8.11
C VAL A 22 3.39 21.19 -6.84
N ALA A 23 4.48 20.90 -6.14
CA ALA A 23 4.50 20.17 -4.89
C ALA A 23 3.82 20.96 -3.76
N GLN A 24 4.07 22.27 -3.68
CA GLN A 24 3.37 23.15 -2.74
C GLN A 24 1.86 23.24 -3.04
N ASP A 25 1.47 23.27 -4.32
CA ASP A 25 0.07 23.25 -4.71
C ASP A 25 -0.62 21.93 -4.39
N LEU A 26 0.07 20.79 -4.60
CA LEU A 26 -0.43 19.48 -4.17
C LEU A 26 -0.61 19.42 -2.65
N TYR A 27 0.32 20.01 -1.88
CA TYR A 27 0.21 20.13 -0.42
C TYR A 27 -1.01 20.96 -0.02
N ASN A 28 -1.20 22.14 -0.63
CA ASN A 28 -2.33 23.02 -0.33
C ASN A 28 -3.68 22.40 -0.74
N HIS A 29 -3.72 21.66 -1.85
CA HIS A 29 -4.94 21.10 -2.41
C HIS A 29 -5.40 19.82 -1.71
N TYR A 30 -4.47 18.96 -1.28
CA TYR A 30 -4.78 17.65 -0.68
C TYR A 30 -4.50 17.56 0.83
N GLY A 31 -3.85 18.58 1.40
CA GLY A 31 -3.50 18.64 2.81
C GLY A 31 -2.25 17.83 3.17
N GLU A 32 -1.72 18.14 4.35
CA GLU A 32 -0.45 17.61 4.87
C GLU A 32 -0.39 16.08 4.89
N THR A 33 -1.44 15.42 5.38
CA THR A 33 -1.47 13.96 5.52
C THR A 33 -1.34 13.25 4.18
N LEU A 34 -2.09 13.68 3.16
CA LEU A 34 -2.06 13.03 1.84
C LEU A 34 -0.75 13.37 1.11
N TYR A 35 -0.28 14.60 1.24
CA TYR A 35 1.00 15.01 0.66
C TYR A 35 2.18 14.22 1.24
N ASN A 36 2.25 14.10 2.57
CA ASN A 36 3.31 13.37 3.24
C ASN A 36 3.32 11.90 2.86
N SER A 37 2.15 11.26 2.71
CA SER A 37 2.09 9.84 2.38
C SER A 37 2.38 9.51 0.91
N TRP A 38 2.11 10.41 -0.04
CA TRP A 38 2.18 10.06 -1.48
C TRP A 38 3.12 10.92 -2.31
N PHE A 39 3.28 12.19 -1.97
CA PHE A 39 3.97 13.16 -2.82
C PHE A 39 5.33 13.61 -2.26
N SER A 40 5.52 13.56 -0.93
CA SER A 40 6.74 14.02 -0.25
C SER A 40 8.02 13.35 -0.71
N LYS A 41 7.94 12.06 -1.08
CA LYS A 41 9.07 11.24 -1.56
C LYS A 41 9.14 11.16 -3.09
N VAL A 42 8.26 11.86 -3.79
CA VAL A 42 8.29 11.96 -5.25
C VAL A 42 9.28 13.05 -5.63
N ASN A 43 10.29 12.66 -6.41
CA ASN A 43 11.33 13.60 -6.82
C ASN A 43 11.24 13.86 -8.31
N PHE A 44 11.43 15.11 -8.71
CA PHE A 44 11.71 15.42 -10.10
C PHE A 44 13.06 14.81 -10.50
N ILE A 45 13.10 14.11 -11.63
CA ILE A 45 14.35 13.55 -12.18
C ILE A 45 14.84 14.43 -13.31
N GLU A 46 14.03 14.54 -14.36
CA GLU A 46 14.44 15.16 -15.62
C GLU A 46 13.20 15.64 -16.38
N SER A 47 13.38 16.65 -17.21
CA SER A 47 12.39 17.07 -18.20
C SER A 47 13.01 16.95 -19.58
N SER A 48 12.26 16.34 -20.51
CA SER A 48 12.65 16.27 -21.92
C SER A 48 11.60 16.99 -22.74
N LEU A 49 11.94 18.13 -23.35
CA LEU A 49 11.18 19.00 -24.27
C LEU A 49 9.68 19.24 -23.94
N ASN A 50 8.83 18.20 -23.89
CA ASN A 50 7.40 18.26 -23.53
C ASN A 50 6.97 17.26 -22.44
N THR A 51 7.88 16.48 -21.85
CA THR A 51 7.59 15.43 -20.87
C THR A 51 8.35 15.66 -19.58
N VAL A 52 7.66 15.57 -18.45
CA VAL A 52 8.28 15.60 -17.12
C VAL A 52 8.39 14.18 -16.58
N ILE A 53 9.58 13.82 -16.08
CA ILE A 53 9.86 12.53 -15.47
C ILE A 53 9.95 12.70 -13.95
N LEU A 54 9.03 12.05 -13.24
CA LEU A 54 8.99 11.99 -11.78
C LEU A 54 9.45 10.61 -11.29
N CYS A 55 10.17 10.57 -10.18
CA CYS A 55 10.54 9.35 -9.47
C CYS A 55 9.55 9.10 -8.34
N ALA A 56 8.86 7.97 -8.36
CA ALA A 56 8.22 7.42 -7.18
C ALA A 56 9.20 6.46 -6.44
N PRO A 57 9.06 6.30 -5.13
CA PRO A 57 9.92 5.40 -4.35
C PRO A 57 9.59 3.91 -4.55
N THR A 58 8.36 3.57 -4.97
CA THR A 58 7.94 2.18 -5.24
C THR A 58 7.06 2.09 -6.48
N ASN A 59 7.01 0.91 -7.11
CA ASN A 59 6.14 0.67 -8.28
C ASN A 59 4.66 0.90 -7.94
N PHE A 60 4.27 0.59 -6.70
CA PHE A 60 2.92 0.84 -6.21
C PHE A 60 2.60 2.34 -6.15
N ILE A 61 3.48 3.15 -5.54
CA ILE A 61 3.27 4.61 -5.47
C ILE A 61 3.28 5.20 -6.89
N ARG A 62 4.18 4.74 -7.76
CA ARG A 62 4.19 5.11 -9.19
C ARG A 62 2.84 4.87 -9.84
N ASP A 63 2.34 3.64 -9.78
CA ASP A 63 1.12 3.23 -10.47
C ASP A 63 -0.11 3.91 -9.88
N TRP A 64 -0.10 4.14 -8.56
CA TRP A 64 -1.14 4.88 -7.86
C TRP A 64 -1.21 6.35 -8.30
N ILE A 65 -0.08 7.05 -8.25
CA ILE A 65 0.00 8.46 -8.67
C ILE A 65 -0.33 8.57 -10.16
N LYS A 66 0.18 7.65 -10.98
CA LYS A 66 -0.10 7.62 -12.42
C LYS A 66 -1.58 7.39 -12.70
N SER A 67 -2.25 6.52 -11.95
CA SER A 67 -3.67 6.21 -12.14
C SER A 67 -4.62 7.33 -11.69
N LYS A 68 -4.26 8.09 -10.66
CA LYS A 68 -5.19 9.03 -10.00
C LYS A 68 -4.83 10.49 -10.14
N TYR A 69 -3.55 10.79 -10.10
CA TYR A 69 -3.07 12.16 -10.02
C TYR A 69 -2.32 12.58 -11.27
N ALA A 70 -2.09 11.69 -12.25
CA ALA A 70 -1.34 12.06 -13.44
C ALA A 70 -1.96 13.25 -14.19
N MET A 71 -3.28 13.27 -14.32
CA MET A 71 -3.97 14.38 -15.00
C MET A 71 -3.89 15.67 -14.19
N VAL A 72 -4.03 15.60 -12.86
CA VAL A 72 -3.95 16.78 -11.97
C VAL A 72 -2.53 17.34 -11.96
N ILE A 73 -1.53 16.48 -11.81
CA ILE A 73 -0.12 16.84 -11.83
C ILE A 73 0.23 17.47 -13.20
N LEU A 74 -0.23 16.87 -14.31
CA LEU A 74 -0.04 17.45 -15.64
C LEU A 74 -0.67 18.84 -15.75
N GLN A 75 -1.88 19.04 -15.24
CA GLN A 75 -2.55 20.35 -15.24
C GLN A 75 -1.79 21.39 -14.40
N LEU A 76 -1.28 21.00 -13.23
CA LEU A 76 -0.46 21.88 -12.39
C LEU A 76 0.86 22.23 -13.10
N PHE A 77 1.51 21.26 -13.74
CA PHE A 77 2.69 21.54 -14.56
C PHE A 77 2.39 22.48 -15.73
N GLN A 78 1.27 22.29 -16.41
CA GLN A 78 0.83 23.16 -17.51
C GLN A 78 0.52 24.58 -17.05
N HIS A 79 0.01 24.76 -15.84
CA HIS A 79 -0.23 26.07 -15.26
C HIS A 79 1.05 26.92 -15.20
N TYR A 80 2.17 26.31 -14.84
CA TYR A 80 3.47 26.98 -14.74
C TYR A 80 4.27 26.94 -16.05
N ASN A 81 4.12 25.89 -16.85
CA ASN A 81 4.79 25.72 -18.13
C ASN A 81 3.90 24.97 -19.15
N ASN A 82 3.27 25.74 -20.03
CA ASN A 82 2.40 25.24 -21.10
C ASN A 82 3.09 24.34 -22.14
N ALA A 83 4.43 24.25 -22.15
CA ALA A 83 5.15 23.34 -23.06
C ALA A 83 4.99 21.87 -22.64
N ILE A 84 4.62 21.60 -21.38
CA ILE A 84 4.50 20.24 -20.85
C ILE A 84 3.20 19.59 -21.34
N LYS A 85 3.33 18.46 -22.05
CA LYS A 85 2.21 17.72 -22.65
C LYS A 85 2.00 16.34 -22.03
N SER A 86 3.02 15.79 -21.39
CA SER A 86 2.95 14.49 -20.74
C SER A 86 3.74 14.47 -19.44
N ILE A 87 3.30 13.62 -18.53
CA ILE A 87 4.12 13.24 -17.37
C ILE A 87 4.39 11.75 -17.43
N GLU A 88 5.59 11.37 -17.05
CA GLU A 88 6.00 10.01 -16.85
C GLU A 88 6.44 9.85 -15.40
N ILE A 89 5.98 8.79 -14.76
CA ILE A 89 6.38 8.47 -13.40
C ILE A 89 7.10 7.15 -13.48
N ILE A 90 8.36 7.14 -13.06
CA ILE A 90 9.23 5.97 -13.04
C ILE A 90 9.66 5.66 -11.61
N THR A 91 10.31 4.52 -11.44
CA THR A 91 10.93 4.10 -10.19
C THR A 91 12.43 3.97 -10.42
N LYS A 92 13.25 4.52 -9.52
CA LYS A 92 14.70 4.24 -9.56
C LYS A 92 14.93 2.84 -9.02
N GLU A 93 15.14 1.88 -9.91
CA GLU A 93 15.75 0.61 -9.52
C GLU A 93 17.15 0.89 -9.00
N VAL A 94 17.42 0.47 -7.75
CA VAL A 94 18.80 0.42 -7.25
C VAL A 94 19.48 -0.75 -7.99
N PRO A 95 20.60 -0.54 -8.68
CA PRO A 95 21.29 -1.63 -9.36
C PRO A 95 21.88 -2.55 -8.30
N GLY A 96 21.32 -3.75 -8.15
CA GLY A 96 21.85 -4.71 -7.18
C GLY A 96 20.90 -5.78 -6.67
N THR A 97 19.99 -6.32 -7.49
CA THR A 97 19.55 -7.71 -7.31
C THR A 97 19.00 -8.23 -8.63
N THR A 98 19.75 -9.12 -9.27
CA THR A 98 19.28 -9.96 -10.38
C THR A 98 18.02 -10.68 -9.95
N GLN A 99 16.86 -10.30 -10.49
CA GLN A 99 15.68 -11.15 -10.52
C GLN A 99 15.07 -11.09 -11.91
N THR A 100 15.16 -12.25 -12.56
CA THR A 100 14.32 -12.78 -13.64
C THR A 100 13.05 -11.98 -13.88
N VAL A 101 12.95 -11.53 -15.13
CA VAL A 101 11.73 -11.07 -15.80
C VAL A 101 10.58 -12.02 -15.47
N ILE A 102 9.71 -11.62 -14.55
CA ILE A 102 8.31 -12.00 -14.59
C ILE A 102 7.60 -10.75 -15.07
N GLU A 103 7.37 -10.68 -16.39
CA GLU A 103 6.33 -9.82 -16.92
C GLU A 103 5.03 -10.17 -16.18
N LEU A 104 4.54 -9.25 -15.35
CA LEU A 104 3.15 -9.32 -14.93
C LEU A 104 2.29 -9.22 -16.19
N PRO A 105 1.31 -10.12 -16.40
CA PRO A 105 0.45 -10.05 -17.56
C PRO A 105 -0.32 -8.73 -17.51
N THR A 106 -0.01 -7.85 -18.45
CA THR A 106 -0.59 -6.52 -18.65
C THR A 106 -2.04 -6.58 -19.16
N LYS A 107 -2.73 -7.71 -19.00
CA LYS A 107 -4.10 -7.96 -19.49
C LYS A 107 -5.15 -8.24 -18.40
N THR A 108 -4.81 -8.20 -17.12
CA THR A 108 -5.75 -8.56 -16.04
C THR A 108 -6.40 -7.38 -15.29
N PHE A 109 -6.10 -6.13 -15.62
CA PHE A 109 -6.78 -4.97 -15.02
C PHE A 109 -8.03 -4.50 -15.77
N SER A 110 -8.32 -5.03 -16.97
CA SER A 110 -9.53 -4.71 -17.75
C SER A 110 -10.66 -5.75 -17.63
N ASN A 111 -10.40 -6.93 -17.04
CA ASN A 111 -11.37 -8.02 -16.91
C ASN A 111 -11.61 -8.47 -15.45
N ILE A 112 -11.62 -7.54 -14.49
CA ILE A 112 -12.53 -7.70 -13.35
C ILE A 112 -13.89 -7.19 -13.83
N SER A 113 -14.47 -7.96 -14.75
CA SER A 113 -15.85 -7.78 -15.16
C SER A 113 -16.74 -7.98 -13.94
N ASN A 114 -17.77 -7.15 -13.87
CA ASN A 114 -18.83 -7.04 -12.87
C ASN A 114 -19.64 -8.34 -12.59
N SER A 115 -19.02 -9.51 -12.38
CA SER A 115 -19.74 -10.75 -12.08
C SER A 115 -19.23 -11.51 -10.84
N ALA A 116 -18.45 -10.86 -9.97
CA ALA A 116 -18.15 -11.35 -8.62
C ALA A 116 -18.44 -10.29 -7.53
N LEU A 117 -19.24 -9.27 -7.85
CA LEU A 117 -19.59 -8.16 -6.96
C LEU A 117 -20.95 -8.32 -6.26
N ASN A 118 -21.53 -9.53 -6.28
CA ASN A 118 -22.76 -9.85 -5.53
C ASN A 118 -22.51 -10.92 -4.47
N SER A 119 -21.53 -10.67 -3.61
CA SER A 119 -21.55 -11.21 -2.25
C SER A 119 -20.94 -10.17 -1.32
N GLU A 120 -21.80 -9.46 -0.61
CA GLU A 120 -21.48 -8.72 0.61
C GLU A 120 -21.09 -9.65 1.76
N ASN A 121 -20.29 -10.68 1.48
CA ASN A 121 -19.69 -11.54 2.48
C ASN A 121 -18.17 -11.36 2.39
N THR A 122 -17.69 -10.55 3.34
CA THR A 122 -16.52 -10.88 4.15
C THR A 122 -15.32 -11.48 3.42
N ILE A 123 -14.26 -10.67 3.26
CA ILE A 123 -12.87 -11.06 3.54
C ILE A 123 -12.31 -12.24 2.72
N SER A 124 -11.16 -12.01 2.08
CA SER A 124 -10.38 -13.02 1.35
C SER A 124 -10.38 -14.39 2.05
N THR A 125 -10.88 -15.39 1.34
CA THR A 125 -11.08 -16.76 1.82
C THR A 125 -9.78 -17.36 2.33
N LEU A 126 -9.77 -17.79 3.59
CA LEU A 126 -8.66 -18.57 4.16
C LEU A 126 -8.44 -19.83 3.31
N ASP A 127 -7.20 -20.14 2.97
CA ASP A 127 -6.82 -21.40 2.31
C ASP A 127 -7.00 -22.57 3.27
N LEU A 128 -7.86 -23.53 2.92
CA LEU A 128 -8.19 -24.72 3.71
C LEU A 128 -7.01 -25.64 3.99
N ARG A 129 -5.92 -25.55 3.21
CA ARG A 129 -4.73 -26.38 3.41
C ARG A 129 -3.89 -25.91 4.59
N PHE A 130 -3.99 -24.63 4.93
CA PHE A 130 -3.15 -23.98 5.94
C PHE A 130 -3.83 -23.99 7.30
N THR A 131 -3.85 -25.17 7.92
CA THR A 131 -4.32 -25.39 9.29
C THR A 131 -3.15 -25.74 10.21
N PHE A 132 -3.34 -25.61 11.52
CA PHE A 132 -2.30 -26.02 12.47
C PHE A 132 -2.00 -27.52 12.41
N ASP A 133 -3.02 -28.35 12.13
CA ASP A 133 -2.85 -29.82 12.03
C ASP A 133 -1.91 -30.21 10.88
N ASN A 134 -1.88 -29.40 9.81
CA ASN A 134 -1.01 -29.59 8.65
C ASN A 134 0.34 -28.86 8.78
N PHE A 135 0.61 -28.18 9.90
CA PHE A 135 1.87 -27.47 10.13
C PHE A 135 2.87 -28.33 10.89
N VAL A 136 4.01 -28.63 10.27
CA VAL A 136 5.07 -29.43 10.90
C VAL A 136 5.90 -28.55 11.84
N VAL A 137 5.82 -28.85 13.14
CA VAL A 137 6.56 -28.13 14.19
C VAL A 137 7.95 -28.75 14.37
N GLY A 138 8.96 -27.90 14.50
CA GLY A 138 10.32 -28.27 14.88
C GLY A 138 11.08 -27.09 15.48
N ALA A 139 12.28 -27.34 15.98
CA ALA A 139 13.12 -26.34 16.65
C ALA A 139 13.20 -24.94 15.97
N PRO A 140 13.33 -24.81 14.62
CA PRO A 140 13.45 -23.49 13.99
C PRO A 140 12.13 -22.71 13.91
N ASN A 141 10.97 -23.35 14.06
CA ASN A 141 9.64 -22.70 13.93
C ASN A 141 8.76 -22.83 15.18
N GLU A 142 9.26 -23.51 16.22
CA GLU A 142 8.54 -23.77 17.48
C GLU A 142 8.05 -22.50 18.15
N LEU A 143 8.90 -21.47 18.23
CA LEU A 143 8.54 -20.18 18.82
C LEU A 143 7.39 -19.49 18.07
N ALA A 144 7.47 -19.45 16.73
CA ALA A 144 6.44 -18.84 15.90
C ALA A 144 5.12 -19.61 15.98
N TYR A 145 5.18 -20.95 15.99
CA TYR A 145 4.03 -21.80 16.18
C TYR A 145 3.36 -21.60 17.55
N ALA A 146 4.15 -21.56 18.63
CA ALA A 146 3.64 -21.34 19.99
C ALA A 146 2.97 -19.96 20.13
N ALA A 147 3.58 -18.91 19.59
CA ALA A 147 3.00 -17.57 19.57
C ALA A 147 1.71 -17.51 18.75
N ALA A 148 1.68 -18.14 17.57
CA ALA A 148 0.48 -18.24 16.74
C ALA A 148 -0.64 -19.00 17.47
N ARG A 149 -0.32 -20.08 18.19
CA ARG A 149 -1.30 -20.83 18.99
C ARG A 149 -1.86 -20.02 20.14
N ALA A 150 -1.01 -19.33 20.90
CA ALA A 150 -1.45 -18.48 22.01
C ALA A 150 -2.44 -17.41 21.55
N VAL A 151 -2.19 -16.78 20.39
CA VAL A 151 -3.11 -15.78 19.80
C VAL A 151 -4.41 -16.40 19.28
N ALA A 152 -4.35 -17.61 18.73
CA ALA A 152 -5.54 -18.30 18.22
C ALA A 152 -6.47 -18.79 19.35
N GLU A 153 -5.89 -19.19 20.49
CA GLU A 153 -6.59 -19.71 21.67
C GLU A 153 -7.13 -18.61 22.59
N SER A 154 -6.67 -17.36 22.43
CA SER A 154 -7.12 -16.26 23.27
C SER A 154 -8.56 -15.86 22.96
N SER A 155 -9.32 -15.59 24.01
CA SER A 155 -10.69 -15.07 23.93
C SER A 155 -10.76 -13.58 23.57
N GLY A 156 -9.64 -12.86 23.67
CA GLY A 156 -9.49 -11.45 23.32
C GLY A 156 -8.05 -11.13 22.92
N ALA A 157 -7.72 -9.83 22.81
CA ALA A 157 -6.36 -9.41 22.50
C ALA A 157 -5.40 -9.88 23.62
N VAL A 158 -4.39 -10.67 23.27
CA VAL A 158 -3.30 -11.01 24.20
C VAL A 158 -2.42 -9.77 24.29
N PHE A 159 -2.43 -9.06 25.43
CA PHE A 159 -1.68 -7.81 25.59
C PHE A 159 -0.19 -7.96 25.26
N GLU A 160 0.40 -9.11 25.60
CA GLU A 160 1.80 -9.43 25.34
C GLU A 160 2.11 -9.84 23.89
N SER A 161 1.07 -10.06 23.06
CA SER A 161 1.22 -10.55 21.68
C SER A 161 0.30 -9.83 20.71
N ASN A 162 -0.14 -8.62 21.05
CA ASN A 162 -0.90 -7.74 20.19
C ASN A 162 -0.08 -6.47 19.89
N PRO A 163 0.44 -6.31 18.66
CA PRO A 163 0.28 -7.19 17.51
C PRO A 163 1.21 -8.43 17.54
N LEU A 164 0.77 -9.54 16.93
CA LEU A 164 1.64 -10.68 16.63
C LEU A 164 2.35 -10.42 15.30
N PHE A 165 3.68 -10.30 15.35
CA PHE A 165 4.50 -10.07 14.16
C PHE A 165 5.30 -11.32 13.79
N LEU A 166 4.97 -11.94 12.65
CA LEU A 166 5.69 -13.11 12.11
C LEU A 166 6.68 -12.67 11.04
N TYR A 167 7.98 -12.90 11.26
CA TYR A 167 9.04 -12.55 10.32
C TYR A 167 9.93 -13.76 10.00
N GLY A 168 10.54 -13.75 8.81
CA GLY A 168 11.40 -14.82 8.34
C GLY A 168 11.49 -14.85 6.81
N GLY A 169 12.42 -15.65 6.29
CA GLY A 169 12.61 -15.85 4.84
C GLY A 169 11.37 -16.41 4.11
N VAL A 170 11.47 -16.47 2.78
CA VAL A 170 10.41 -17.03 1.92
C VAL A 170 10.23 -18.52 2.21
N GLY A 171 8.98 -18.98 2.21
CA GLY A 171 8.66 -20.40 2.40
C GLY A 171 8.76 -20.95 3.84
N LEU A 172 9.07 -20.11 4.83
CA LEU A 172 9.19 -20.54 6.23
C LEU A 172 7.85 -20.66 7.00
N GLY A 173 6.73 -20.67 6.29
CA GLY A 173 5.42 -20.95 6.89
C GLY A 173 4.67 -19.77 7.53
N LYS A 174 5.10 -18.50 7.30
CA LYS A 174 4.41 -17.30 7.81
C LYS A 174 2.93 -17.25 7.42
N THR A 175 2.63 -17.33 6.12
CA THR A 175 1.27 -17.35 5.59
C THR A 175 0.48 -18.57 6.09
N HIS A 176 1.15 -19.72 6.24
CA HIS A 176 0.51 -20.93 6.79
C HIS A 176 0.04 -20.69 8.22
N LEU A 177 0.92 -20.21 9.10
CA LEU A 177 0.59 -19.91 10.50
C LEU A 177 -0.52 -18.86 10.59
N MET A 178 -0.45 -17.80 9.78
CA MET A 178 -1.50 -16.77 9.74
C MET A 178 -2.87 -17.34 9.36
N HIS A 179 -2.94 -18.20 8.35
CA HIS A 179 -4.19 -18.87 7.99
C HIS A 179 -4.67 -19.84 9.07
N ALA A 180 -3.74 -20.56 9.69
CA ALA A 180 -4.05 -21.52 10.75
C ALA A 180 -4.70 -20.84 11.96
N ILE A 181 -4.23 -19.65 12.34
CA ILE A 181 -4.88 -18.78 13.35
C ILE A 181 -6.32 -18.51 12.95
N GLY A 182 -6.54 -18.02 11.72
CA GLY A 182 -7.88 -17.70 11.22
C GLY A 182 -8.84 -18.88 11.24
N TRP A 183 -8.39 -20.06 10.79
CA TRP A 183 -9.19 -21.27 10.79
C TRP A 183 -9.53 -21.74 12.21
N TYR A 184 -8.54 -21.74 13.10
CA TYR A 184 -8.76 -22.16 14.48
C TYR A 184 -9.77 -21.26 15.18
N ILE A 185 -9.66 -19.95 15.02
CA ILE A 185 -10.61 -19.00 15.62
C ILE A 185 -12.01 -19.23 15.06
N LYS A 186 -12.15 -19.41 13.74
CA LYS A 186 -13.45 -19.65 13.11
C LYS A 186 -14.09 -20.98 13.49
N GLN A 187 -13.31 -22.01 13.72
CA GLN A 187 -13.81 -23.32 14.14
C GLN A 187 -14.28 -23.30 15.60
N ASN A 188 -13.54 -22.64 16.49
CA ASN A 188 -13.86 -22.58 17.92
C ASN A 188 -14.89 -21.50 18.26
N ASN A 189 -14.92 -20.40 17.50
CA ASN A 189 -15.86 -19.31 17.71
C ASN A 189 -16.33 -18.71 16.37
N PRO A 190 -17.36 -19.30 15.73
CA PRO A 190 -17.84 -18.87 14.42
C PRO A 190 -18.32 -17.42 14.36
N SER A 191 -18.76 -16.84 15.49
CA SER A 191 -19.26 -15.47 15.56
C SER A 191 -18.14 -14.42 15.55
N ARG A 192 -16.90 -14.77 15.91
CA ARG A 192 -15.75 -13.85 15.82
C ARG A 192 -15.49 -13.46 14.37
N LYS A 193 -15.37 -12.17 14.11
CA LYS A 193 -15.08 -11.58 12.81
C LYS A 193 -13.56 -11.56 12.59
N VAL A 194 -13.11 -12.37 11.64
CA VAL A 194 -11.70 -12.50 11.27
C VAL A 194 -11.50 -11.94 9.86
N ILE A 195 -10.60 -10.98 9.71
CA ILE A 195 -10.20 -10.39 8.43
C ILE A 195 -8.81 -10.87 8.04
N TYR A 196 -8.68 -11.53 6.90
CA TYR A 196 -7.42 -11.76 6.20
C TYR A 196 -7.33 -10.90 4.92
N MET A 197 -6.21 -10.21 4.71
CA MET A 197 -5.88 -9.55 3.44
C MET A 197 -4.37 -9.33 3.30
N SER A 198 -3.89 -9.18 2.06
CA SER A 198 -2.53 -8.69 1.84
C SER A 198 -2.42 -7.21 2.21
N ALA A 199 -1.21 -6.77 2.55
CA ALA A 199 -0.90 -5.37 2.81
C ALA A 199 -1.19 -4.46 1.60
N GLU A 200 -0.98 -4.97 0.39
CA GLU A 200 -1.36 -4.29 -0.86
C GLU A 200 -2.88 -4.05 -0.93
N LYS A 201 -3.69 -5.07 -0.63
CA LYS A 201 -5.16 -4.97 -0.65
C LYS A 201 -5.68 -4.05 0.47
N PHE A 202 -5.03 -4.05 1.63
CA PHE A 202 -5.31 -3.08 2.69
C PHE A 202 -5.08 -1.66 2.18
N MET A 203 -3.91 -1.40 1.62
CA MET A 203 -3.54 -0.09 1.12
C MET A 203 -4.48 0.37 0.01
N TYR A 204 -4.78 -0.49 -0.97
CA TYR A 204 -5.74 -0.18 -2.04
C TYR A 204 -7.11 0.26 -1.48
N GLN A 205 -7.66 -0.48 -0.51
CA GLN A 205 -8.94 -0.11 0.10
C GLN A 205 -8.84 1.20 0.87
N PHE A 206 -7.73 1.43 1.57
CA PHE A 206 -7.49 2.68 2.28
C PHE A 206 -7.51 3.87 1.32
N VAL A 207 -6.77 3.78 0.19
CA VAL A 207 -6.74 4.91 -0.74
C VAL A 207 -8.04 5.07 -1.53
N LYS A 208 -8.77 3.98 -1.78
CA LYS A 208 -10.14 4.06 -2.31
C LYS A 208 -11.05 4.85 -1.36
N ALA A 209 -10.95 4.60 -0.05
CA ALA A 209 -11.72 5.31 0.96
C ALA A 209 -11.34 6.80 1.04
N LEU A 210 -10.04 7.14 0.96
CA LEU A 210 -9.59 8.52 0.86
C LEU A 210 -10.20 9.24 -0.35
N ARG A 211 -10.09 8.63 -1.54
CA ARG A 211 -10.61 9.20 -2.80
C ARG A 211 -12.11 9.46 -2.75
N ASN A 212 -12.85 8.53 -2.16
CA ASN A 212 -14.30 8.61 -2.07
C ASN A 212 -14.78 9.44 -0.86
N LYS A 213 -13.88 9.95 -0.01
CA LYS A 213 -14.20 10.60 1.27
C LYS A 213 -14.96 9.67 2.25
N GLU A 214 -14.70 8.36 2.17
CA GLU A 214 -15.33 7.29 2.94
C GLU A 214 -14.39 6.74 4.04
N VAL A 215 -13.44 7.54 4.52
CA VAL A 215 -12.44 7.12 5.52
C VAL A 215 -13.09 6.63 6.82
N ILE A 216 -14.20 7.25 7.21
CA ILE A 216 -14.96 6.88 8.42
C ILE A 216 -15.51 5.45 8.28
N LEU A 217 -16.18 5.15 7.15
CA LEU A 217 -16.71 3.81 6.86
C LEU A 217 -15.59 2.77 6.79
N PHE A 218 -14.43 3.15 6.23
CA PHE A 218 -13.25 2.31 6.24
C PHE A 218 -12.80 2.01 7.67
N LYS A 219 -12.66 3.01 8.55
CA LYS A 219 -12.31 2.80 9.97
C LYS A 219 -13.31 1.92 10.69
N GLU A 220 -14.61 2.17 10.52
CA GLU A 220 -15.69 1.39 11.14
C GLU A 220 -15.62 -0.09 10.74
N LYS A 221 -15.32 -0.37 9.47
CA LYS A 221 -15.11 -1.74 9.00
C LYS A 221 -14.04 -2.46 9.82
N PHE A 222 -12.89 -1.84 10.09
CA PHE A 222 -11.81 -2.47 10.85
C PHE A 222 -12.03 -2.45 12.36
N ARG A 223 -12.69 -1.43 12.93
CA ARG A 223 -13.09 -1.42 14.35
C ARG A 223 -14.11 -2.51 14.69
N SER A 224 -14.90 -2.94 13.71
CA SER A 224 -15.92 -3.97 13.90
C SER A 224 -15.38 -5.41 13.93
N VAL A 225 -14.05 -5.59 13.82
CA VAL A 225 -13.38 -6.87 13.61
C VAL A 225 -12.67 -7.32 14.88
N ASP A 226 -12.79 -8.60 15.20
CA ASP A 226 -12.13 -9.18 16.38
C ASP A 226 -10.66 -9.55 16.11
N VAL A 227 -10.33 -9.88 14.86
CA VAL A 227 -8.96 -10.23 14.43
C VAL A 227 -8.69 -9.71 13.03
N LEU A 228 -7.65 -8.88 12.89
CA LEU A 228 -7.14 -8.40 11.61
C LEU A 228 -5.77 -9.04 11.32
N MET A 229 -5.67 -9.71 10.19
CA MET A 229 -4.46 -10.37 9.70
C MET A 229 -4.05 -9.73 8.37
N ILE A 230 -2.85 -9.15 8.37
CA ILE A 230 -2.25 -8.50 7.20
C ILE A 230 -1.00 -9.27 6.79
N ASP A 231 -1.07 -9.93 5.65
CA ASP A 231 0.06 -10.67 5.08
C ASP A 231 0.91 -9.75 4.20
N ASP A 232 2.12 -10.21 3.85
CA ASP A 232 2.86 -9.67 2.73
C ASP A 232 3.25 -8.18 2.85
N ILE A 233 3.45 -7.71 4.09
CA ILE A 233 3.90 -6.34 4.41
C ILE A 233 5.20 -5.98 3.68
N GLN A 234 6.09 -6.95 3.41
CA GLN A 234 7.32 -6.69 2.68
C GLN A 234 7.09 -6.14 1.26
N PHE A 235 5.96 -6.44 0.62
CA PHE A 235 5.70 -6.02 -0.77
C PHE A 235 5.24 -4.57 -0.90
N ILE A 236 4.71 -3.98 0.18
CA ILE A 236 4.44 -2.54 0.24
C ILE A 236 5.68 -1.75 0.68
N CYS A 237 6.70 -2.43 1.17
CA CYS A 237 7.84 -1.84 1.87
C CYS A 237 9.12 -1.93 1.04
N GLY A 238 9.27 -1.04 0.06
CA GLY A 238 10.45 -1.06 -0.82
C GLY A 238 11.79 -0.68 -0.14
N LYS A 239 11.77 0.08 0.97
CA LYS A 239 12.90 0.46 1.85
C LYS A 239 12.36 0.85 3.25
N ASP A 240 13.23 0.92 4.26
CA ASP A 240 12.89 1.21 5.68
C ASP A 240 11.87 2.33 5.89
N SER A 241 12.02 3.45 5.17
CA SER A 241 11.11 4.60 5.30
C SER A 241 9.67 4.37 4.79
N THR A 242 9.42 3.29 4.02
CA THR A 242 8.05 2.91 3.55
C THR A 242 7.39 1.94 4.53
N GLN A 243 8.19 1.20 5.32
CA GLN A 243 7.70 0.38 6.44
C GLN A 243 7.10 1.26 7.53
N GLU A 244 7.88 2.25 7.98
CA GLU A 244 7.45 3.20 9.01
C GLU A 244 6.14 3.90 8.63
N GLU A 245 6.00 4.32 7.36
CA GLU A 245 4.80 5.00 6.85
C GLU A 245 3.55 4.10 6.86
N PHE A 246 3.70 2.81 6.52
CA PHE A 246 2.61 1.86 6.66
C PHE A 246 2.17 1.74 8.12
N PHE A 247 3.12 1.62 9.05
CA PHE A 247 2.81 1.53 10.48
C PHE A 247 2.17 2.81 11.02
N HIS A 248 2.63 4.00 10.60
CA HIS A 248 1.98 5.26 10.97
C HIS A 248 0.55 5.34 10.44
N THR A 249 0.33 4.95 9.18
CA THR A 249 -1.00 4.90 8.57
C THR A 249 -1.88 3.89 9.31
N PHE A 250 -1.36 2.70 9.56
CA PHE A 250 -2.06 1.63 10.27
C PHE A 250 -2.47 2.06 11.68
N ASN A 251 -1.54 2.56 12.50
CA ASN A 251 -1.80 3.00 13.87
C ASN A 251 -2.82 4.16 13.89
N THR A 252 -2.65 5.18 13.04
CA THR A 252 -3.62 6.31 12.93
C THR A 252 -5.04 5.86 12.56
N LEU A 253 -5.17 4.70 11.90
CA LEU A 253 -6.45 4.16 11.46
C LEU A 253 -7.08 3.18 12.44
N ILE A 254 -6.25 2.45 13.19
CA ILE A 254 -6.65 1.45 14.19
C ILE A 254 -6.99 2.15 15.53
N ASP A 255 -6.33 3.27 15.84
CA ASP A 255 -6.74 4.21 16.90
C ASP A 255 -8.08 4.91 16.54
#